data_AF-W1NYU2-F1
#
_entry.id   AF-W1NYU2-F1
#
_cell.length_a   1.000
_cell.length_b   1.000
_cell.length_c   1.000
_cell.angle_alpha   90.00
_cell.angle_beta   90.00
_cell.angle_gamma   90.00
#
_symmetry.space_group_name_H-M   'P 1'
#
loop_
_entity.id
_entity.type
_entity.pdbx_description
1 polymer ?
#
loop_
_entity_poly.entity_id
_entity_poly.type
_entity_poly.pdbx_seq_one_letter_code
_entity_poly.pdbx_strand_id
1 'polypeptide(L)'
;VYIDYMKSFKDNLSDILESDLISEIEVGLGPCGKLRYPSYPASQGWLFPGIGEFQCYDKYLQAHLKAAAEKGGHPEWASEPKDAGTYNDTPDKTKFFCDNGRFQTEAGKFFLTWYSNALLEHGAGILDAANEIFQGYKVNLAAKVSGMHWWYKTESHAAEVTAGYYNLNGYRPIARMLSRHYGSLNFTCIEMRDSEQPAEAKSGPERLVQQVLSAAWREGVEVSCENALSRYYRTGYNQIIHNARANGITTPPSKLRISAMTYLRLSDELLKAENFKLFKAFVKKMHAGLDYNPDPEKYFNPRVPLKHSKPKMSIEEILDASEPLLEPFKFDAGDNEGITDADVIEETSLVDQIIKSIASILSWGK
;
A
#
# COMPACT_ATOMS: atom_id res chain seq x y z
N VAL A 1 -9.59 -22.64 -8.91
CA VAL A 1 -8.57 -22.52 -7.83
C VAL A 1 -8.86 -21.35 -6.89
N TYR A 2 -8.67 -20.07 -7.26
CA TYR A 2 -8.92 -18.95 -6.33
C TYR A 2 -10.36 -18.94 -5.78
N ILE A 3 -11.33 -19.11 -6.68
CA ILE A 3 -12.76 -19.22 -6.35
C ILE A 3 -13.01 -20.36 -5.35
N ASP A 4 -12.50 -21.55 -5.66
CA ASP A 4 -12.73 -22.76 -4.85
C ASP A 4 -12.11 -22.62 -3.45
N TYR A 5 -10.92 -22.02 -3.36
CA TYR A 5 -10.27 -21.74 -2.09
C TYR A 5 -11.08 -20.75 -1.25
N MET A 6 -11.52 -19.63 -1.82
CA MET A 6 -12.33 -18.63 -1.11
C MET A 6 -13.68 -19.21 -0.68
N LYS A 7 -14.32 -20.05 -1.50
CA LYS A 7 -15.54 -20.78 -1.12
C LYS A 7 -15.28 -21.72 0.05
N SER A 8 -14.22 -22.54 -0.02
CA SER A 8 -13.85 -23.43 1.08
C SER A 8 -13.55 -22.66 2.36
N PHE A 9 -12.85 -21.53 2.28
CA PHE A 9 -12.58 -20.66 3.44
C PHE A 9 -13.89 -20.17 4.07
N LYS A 10 -14.81 -19.65 3.25
CA LYS A 10 -16.12 -19.18 3.70
C LYS A 10 -16.93 -20.30 4.35
N ASP A 11 -16.98 -21.47 3.73
CA ASP A 11 -17.78 -22.60 4.21
C ASP A 11 -17.24 -23.22 5.51
N ASN A 12 -15.91 -23.21 5.70
CA ASN A 12 -15.28 -23.80 6.89
C ASN A 12 -15.11 -22.83 8.06
N LEU A 13 -15.16 -21.52 7.82
CA LEU A 13 -15.02 -20.48 8.86
C LEU A 13 -16.27 -19.59 8.93
N SER A 14 -17.43 -20.13 8.57
CA SER A 14 -18.69 -19.38 8.52
C SER A 14 -19.08 -18.83 9.89
N ASP A 15 -18.86 -19.61 10.95
CA ASP A 15 -19.07 -19.22 12.34
C ASP A 15 -18.20 -18.00 12.73
N ILE A 16 -16.94 -17.98 12.30
CA ILE A 16 -16.04 -16.85 12.53
C ILE A 16 -16.48 -15.62 11.73
N LEU A 17 -16.91 -15.82 10.48
CA LEU A 17 -17.44 -14.73 9.64
C LEU A 17 -18.75 -14.15 10.20
N GLU A 18 -19.64 -14.99 10.72
CA GLU A 18 -20.90 -14.60 11.36
C GLU A 18 -20.69 -13.90 12.72
N SER A 19 -19.58 -14.20 13.39
CA SER A 19 -19.19 -13.55 14.66
C SER A 19 -18.61 -12.14 14.49
N ASP A 20 -18.47 -11.65 13.25
CA ASP A 20 -17.84 -10.38 12.89
C ASP A 20 -16.37 -10.23 13.34
N LEU A 21 -15.70 -11.35 13.70
CA LEU A 21 -14.29 -11.37 14.12
C LEU A 21 -13.35 -11.01 12.96
N ILE A 22 -13.64 -11.52 11.76
CA ILE A 22 -12.90 -11.15 10.56
C ILE A 22 -13.48 -9.82 10.05
N SER A 23 -12.67 -8.77 10.05
CA SER A 23 -13.10 -7.44 9.59
C SER A 23 -12.84 -7.21 8.09
N GLU A 24 -11.85 -7.88 7.52
CA GLU A 24 -11.37 -7.65 6.16
C GLU A 24 -10.84 -8.96 5.55
N ILE A 25 -11.17 -9.19 4.28
CA ILE A 25 -10.62 -10.26 3.44
C ILE A 25 -9.67 -9.61 2.45
N GLU A 26 -8.38 -9.76 2.69
CA GLU A 26 -7.35 -9.30 1.77
C GLU A 26 -7.08 -10.35 0.70
N VAL A 27 -7.45 -10.03 -0.53
CA VAL A 27 -7.35 -10.95 -1.66
C VAL A 27 -5.97 -10.82 -2.27
N GLY A 28 -5.19 -11.90 -2.23
CA GLY A 28 -3.85 -11.94 -2.81
C GLY A 28 -3.89 -11.92 -4.34
N LEU A 29 -3.29 -10.90 -4.96
CA LEU A 29 -3.36 -10.64 -6.41
C LEU A 29 -1.99 -10.75 -7.13
N GLY A 30 -1.02 -11.39 -6.50
CA GLY A 30 0.33 -11.50 -7.06
C GLY A 30 1.42 -11.78 -6.02
N PRO A 31 2.69 -11.51 -6.34
CA PRO A 31 3.82 -11.79 -5.46
C PRO A 31 3.70 -11.06 -4.12
N CYS A 32 3.87 -11.81 -3.02
CA CYS A 32 3.60 -11.34 -1.66
C CYS A 32 2.15 -10.85 -1.44
N GLY A 33 1.18 -11.38 -2.19
CA GLY A 33 -0.23 -10.98 -2.13
C GLY A 33 -0.56 -9.64 -2.79
N LYS A 34 0.44 -8.93 -3.33
CA LYS A 34 0.28 -7.59 -3.90
C LYS A 34 -0.15 -7.66 -5.36
N LEU A 35 -1.02 -6.74 -5.79
CA LEU A 35 -1.38 -6.55 -7.19
C LEU A 35 -0.21 -5.92 -7.94
N ARG A 36 0.69 -6.76 -8.48
CA ARG A 36 1.87 -6.35 -9.26
C ARG A 36 2.50 -7.54 -9.98
N TYR A 37 3.42 -7.23 -10.87
CA TYR A 37 4.35 -8.21 -11.41
C TYR A 37 5.54 -8.48 -10.47
N PRO A 38 6.22 -9.64 -10.58
CA PRO A 38 7.43 -9.96 -9.83
C PRO A 38 8.70 -9.29 -10.41
N SER A 39 8.68 -7.98 -10.64
CA SER A 39 9.75 -7.26 -11.37
C SER A 39 11.07 -7.07 -10.63
N TYR A 40 11.11 -7.34 -9.32
CA TYR A 40 12.30 -7.18 -8.47
C TYR A 40 12.60 -8.45 -7.63
N PRO A 41 12.79 -9.61 -8.25
CA PRO A 41 12.95 -10.87 -7.53
C PRO A 41 14.39 -11.02 -7.00
N ALA A 42 14.56 -10.96 -5.67
CA ALA A 42 15.85 -11.21 -5.02
C ALA A 42 16.45 -12.59 -5.39
N SER A 43 15.60 -13.57 -5.67
CA SER A 43 15.97 -14.91 -6.12
C SER A 43 16.66 -14.95 -7.50
N GLN A 44 16.52 -13.89 -8.31
CA GLN A 44 17.20 -13.76 -9.60
C GLN A 44 18.31 -12.69 -9.56
N GLY A 45 18.76 -12.31 -8.36
CA GLY A 45 19.87 -11.39 -8.19
C GLY A 45 19.53 -9.91 -8.33
N TRP A 46 18.23 -9.54 -8.35
CA TRP A 46 17.84 -8.14 -8.23
C TRP A 46 18.29 -7.57 -6.88
N LEU A 47 18.84 -6.37 -6.89
CA LEU A 47 19.26 -5.61 -5.72
C LEU A 47 18.69 -4.20 -5.78
N PHE A 48 18.24 -3.68 -4.64
CA PHE A 48 17.82 -2.29 -4.53
C PHE A 48 19.02 -1.36 -4.81
N PRO A 49 18.86 -0.28 -5.61
CA PRO A 49 17.63 0.24 -6.21
C PRO A 49 17.49 -0.07 -7.72
N GLY A 50 17.79 -1.29 -8.19
CA GLY A 50 17.66 -1.64 -9.62
C GLY A 50 16.27 -1.40 -10.21
N ILE A 51 16.18 -1.02 -11.49
CA ILE A 51 14.91 -0.71 -12.18
C ILE A 51 13.93 -1.90 -12.27
N GLY A 52 14.42 -3.13 -12.11
CA GLY A 52 13.62 -4.33 -12.32
C GLY A 52 13.45 -4.68 -13.80
N GLU A 53 12.67 -5.72 -14.10
CA GLU A 53 12.36 -6.12 -15.48
C GLU A 53 10.85 -6.28 -15.68
N PHE A 54 10.39 -6.11 -16.93
CA PHE A 54 9.03 -6.48 -17.31
C PHE A 54 8.84 -7.99 -17.15
N GLN A 55 7.63 -8.45 -16.82
CA GLN A 55 7.37 -9.88 -16.55
C GLN A 55 6.22 -10.39 -17.42
N CYS A 56 6.30 -10.12 -18.73
CA CYS A 56 5.30 -10.47 -19.72
C CYS A 56 5.81 -11.45 -20.81
N TYR A 57 6.86 -12.22 -20.52
CA TYR A 57 7.53 -13.10 -21.50
C TYR A 57 6.86 -14.47 -21.65
N ASP A 58 5.88 -14.81 -20.82
CA ASP A 58 5.19 -16.09 -20.97
C ASP A 58 4.31 -16.10 -22.24
N LYS A 59 4.07 -17.29 -22.77
CA LYS A 59 3.35 -17.47 -24.04
C LYS A 59 1.93 -16.88 -24.04
N TYR A 60 1.28 -16.73 -22.88
CA TYR A 60 -0.09 -16.22 -22.79
C TYR A 60 -0.09 -14.69 -22.84
N LEU A 61 0.76 -14.04 -22.04
CA LEU A 61 0.91 -12.57 -22.11
C LEU A 61 1.48 -12.11 -23.46
N GLN A 62 2.40 -12.87 -24.05
CA GLN A 62 2.90 -12.59 -25.41
C GLN A 62 1.79 -12.67 -26.47
N ALA A 63 0.94 -13.70 -26.41
CA ALA A 63 -0.21 -13.81 -27.30
C ALA A 63 -1.23 -12.68 -27.06
N HIS A 64 -1.44 -12.28 -25.80
CA HIS A 64 -2.31 -11.18 -25.43
C HIS A 64 -1.81 -9.84 -25.96
N LEU A 65 -0.51 -9.55 -25.81
CA LEU A 65 0.12 -8.35 -26.37
C LEU A 65 -0.01 -8.31 -27.89
N LYS A 66 0.27 -9.43 -28.55
CA LYS A 66 0.14 -9.54 -30.00
C LYS A 66 -1.28 -9.23 -30.48
N ALA A 67 -2.30 -9.82 -29.84
CA ALA A 67 -3.69 -9.55 -30.18
C ALA A 67 -4.08 -8.08 -29.94
N ALA A 68 -3.59 -7.47 -28.86
CA ALA A 68 -3.82 -6.04 -28.57
C ALA A 68 -3.17 -5.15 -29.64
N ALA A 69 -1.95 -5.48 -30.07
CA ALA A 69 -1.20 -4.75 -31.08
C ALA A 69 -1.87 -4.84 -32.46
N GLU A 70 -2.33 -6.04 -32.86
CA GLU A 70 -3.09 -6.25 -34.09
C GLU A 70 -4.42 -5.49 -34.08
N LYS A 71 -5.17 -5.53 -32.97
CA LYS A 71 -6.42 -4.78 -32.81
C LYS A 71 -6.18 -3.27 -32.85
N GLY A 72 -5.05 -2.80 -32.32
CA GLY A 72 -4.63 -1.40 -32.37
C GLY A 72 -4.15 -0.94 -33.74
N GLY A 73 -4.04 -1.82 -34.74
CA GLY A 73 -3.52 -1.48 -36.06
C GLY A 73 -1.99 -1.38 -36.15
N HIS A 74 -1.29 -1.84 -35.10
CA HIS A 74 0.16 -1.76 -34.95
C HIS A 74 0.80 -3.14 -34.70
N PRO A 75 0.69 -4.10 -35.63
CA PRO A 75 1.26 -5.45 -35.46
C PRO A 75 2.78 -5.43 -35.23
N GLU A 76 3.48 -4.37 -35.60
CA GLU A 76 4.89 -4.15 -35.30
C GLU A 76 5.19 -3.91 -33.81
N TRP A 77 4.17 -3.66 -32.98
CA TRP A 77 4.28 -3.51 -31.52
C TRP A 77 3.95 -4.81 -30.76
N ALA A 78 3.78 -5.93 -31.46
CA ALA A 78 3.39 -7.23 -30.90
C ALA A 78 4.46 -7.95 -30.05
N SER A 79 5.46 -7.23 -29.54
CA SER A 79 6.52 -7.78 -28.70
C SER A 79 6.94 -6.78 -27.64
N GLU A 80 7.40 -7.29 -26.51
CA GLU A 80 7.91 -6.50 -25.40
C GLU A 80 9.16 -5.68 -25.76
N PRO A 81 9.44 -4.59 -25.03
CA PRO A 81 10.65 -3.80 -25.23
C PRO A 81 11.91 -4.59 -24.90
N LYS A 82 12.79 -4.76 -25.89
CA LYS A 82 14.12 -5.39 -25.73
C LYS A 82 15.20 -4.42 -25.25
N ASP A 83 14.83 -3.15 -25.13
CA ASP A 83 15.69 -2.03 -24.82
C ASP A 83 15.49 -1.47 -23.39
N ALA A 84 14.77 -2.23 -22.55
CA ALA A 84 14.46 -1.92 -21.16
C ALA A 84 15.57 -2.25 -20.15
N GLY A 85 16.69 -2.83 -20.60
CA GLY A 85 17.79 -3.23 -19.73
C GLY A 85 17.48 -4.49 -18.91
N THR A 86 18.15 -4.60 -17.77
CA THR A 86 18.08 -5.73 -16.84
C THR A 86 17.78 -5.30 -15.41
N TYR A 87 17.52 -6.26 -14.52
CA TYR A 87 17.08 -6.05 -13.13
C TYR A 87 17.83 -4.92 -12.38
N ASN A 88 19.16 -4.86 -12.54
CA ASN A 88 20.04 -3.98 -11.76
C ASN A 88 20.54 -2.75 -12.54
N ASP A 89 20.01 -2.50 -13.73
CA ASP A 89 20.31 -1.27 -14.45
C ASP A 89 19.70 -0.04 -13.76
N THR A 90 20.19 1.13 -14.16
CA THR A 90 19.62 2.44 -13.80
C THR A 90 18.91 3.00 -15.03
N PRO A 91 17.89 3.88 -14.88
CA PRO A 91 17.08 4.33 -16.02
C PRO A 91 17.91 4.90 -17.18
N ASP A 92 18.94 5.69 -16.86
CA ASP A 92 19.87 6.34 -17.81
C ASP A 92 20.70 5.37 -18.65
N LYS A 93 20.87 4.12 -18.20
CA LYS A 93 21.60 3.08 -18.94
C LYS A 93 20.76 2.33 -19.97
N THR A 94 19.46 2.59 -20.00
CA THR A 94 18.52 1.89 -20.88
C THR A 94 17.95 2.84 -21.92
N LYS A 95 17.76 2.38 -23.16
CA LYS A 95 17.11 3.23 -24.18
C LYS A 95 15.60 3.37 -23.94
N PHE A 96 15.02 2.44 -23.17
CA PHE A 96 13.62 2.52 -22.83
C PHE A 96 13.33 3.61 -21.80
N PHE A 97 14.09 3.68 -20.70
CA PHE A 97 13.78 4.55 -19.53
C PHE A 97 14.64 5.82 -19.42
N CYS A 98 15.66 6.02 -20.27
CA CYS A 98 16.45 7.25 -20.27
C CYS A 98 15.60 8.47 -20.64
N ASP A 99 16.12 9.67 -20.43
CA ASP A 99 15.48 10.92 -20.85
C ASP A 99 15.17 10.88 -22.37
N ASN A 100 13.94 11.26 -22.74
CA ASN A 100 13.41 11.12 -24.11
C ASN A 100 13.44 9.67 -24.64
N GLY A 101 13.45 8.68 -23.74
CA GLY A 101 13.50 7.27 -24.07
C GLY A 101 12.21 6.73 -24.67
N ARG A 102 12.24 5.45 -25.07
CA ARG A 102 11.11 4.80 -25.74
C ARG A 102 9.81 4.85 -24.94
N PHE A 103 9.87 4.89 -23.60
CA PHE A 103 8.68 4.98 -22.75
C PHE A 103 7.74 6.16 -23.07
N GLN A 104 8.27 7.24 -23.66
CA GLN A 104 7.48 8.44 -24.03
C GLN A 104 6.87 8.36 -25.44
N THR A 105 7.35 7.43 -26.27
CA THR A 105 6.86 7.23 -27.65
C THR A 105 5.48 6.59 -27.65
N GLU A 106 4.74 6.68 -28.76
CA GLU A 106 3.42 6.02 -28.90
C GLU A 106 3.51 4.51 -28.66
N ALA A 107 4.52 3.85 -29.21
CA ALA A 107 4.76 2.42 -29.00
C ALA A 107 5.07 2.08 -27.54
N GLY A 108 5.86 2.92 -26.85
CA GLY A 108 6.14 2.76 -25.43
C GLY A 108 4.89 2.94 -24.58
N LYS A 109 4.16 4.03 -24.79
CA LYS A 109 2.88 4.32 -24.10
C LYS A 109 1.86 3.20 -24.31
N PHE A 110 1.73 2.70 -25.54
CA PHE A 110 0.88 1.56 -25.86
C PHE A 110 1.25 0.33 -25.02
N PHE A 111 2.53 -0.05 -25.02
CA PHE A 111 3.01 -1.21 -24.25
C PHE A 111 2.77 -1.02 -22.74
N LEU A 112 3.07 0.16 -22.20
CA LEU A 112 2.89 0.45 -20.77
C LEU A 112 1.42 0.43 -20.36
N THR A 113 0.54 1.03 -21.17
CA THR A 113 -0.91 0.96 -20.97
C THR A 113 -1.41 -0.48 -21.01
N TRP A 114 -1.02 -1.26 -22.01
CA TRP A 114 -1.39 -2.68 -22.08
C TRP A 114 -0.92 -3.46 -20.84
N TYR A 115 0.34 -3.28 -20.45
CA TYR A 115 0.96 -4.02 -19.36
C TYR A 115 0.32 -3.70 -18.00
N SER A 116 0.01 -2.43 -17.74
CA SER A 116 -0.71 -2.01 -16.53
C SER A 116 -2.18 -2.41 -16.54
N ASN A 117 -2.84 -2.38 -17.71
CA ASN A 117 -4.25 -2.77 -17.84
C ASN A 117 -4.47 -4.25 -17.51
N ALA A 118 -3.54 -5.11 -17.91
CA ALA A 118 -3.59 -6.53 -17.56
C ALA A 118 -3.64 -6.75 -16.03
N LEU A 119 -2.99 -5.90 -15.22
CA LEU A 119 -3.14 -5.95 -13.75
C LEU A 119 -4.51 -5.45 -13.29
N LEU A 120 -5.03 -4.36 -13.86
CA LEU A 120 -6.36 -3.85 -13.51
C LEU A 120 -7.45 -4.88 -13.80
N GLU A 121 -7.38 -5.52 -14.96
CA GLU A 121 -8.30 -6.60 -15.36
C GLU A 121 -8.16 -7.83 -14.46
N HIS A 122 -6.93 -8.22 -14.11
CA HIS A 122 -6.66 -9.30 -13.16
C HIS A 122 -7.28 -9.03 -11.79
N GLY A 123 -7.05 -7.84 -11.24
CA GLY A 123 -7.62 -7.42 -9.95
C GLY A 123 -9.14 -7.40 -9.99
N ALA A 124 -9.74 -6.78 -11.01
CA ALA A 124 -11.18 -6.70 -11.16
C ALA A 124 -11.84 -8.09 -11.24
N GLY A 125 -11.26 -9.00 -12.02
CA GLY A 125 -11.83 -10.34 -12.21
C GLY A 125 -11.79 -11.21 -10.96
N ILE A 126 -10.72 -11.15 -10.16
CA ILE A 126 -10.62 -11.93 -8.93
C ILE A 126 -11.48 -11.30 -7.81
N LEU A 127 -11.54 -9.96 -7.74
CA LEU A 127 -12.38 -9.27 -6.76
C LEU A 127 -13.88 -9.41 -7.05
N ASP A 128 -14.30 -9.54 -8.32
CA ASP A 128 -15.66 -9.95 -8.68
C ASP A 128 -16.02 -11.27 -8.00
N ALA A 129 -15.17 -12.30 -8.18
CA ALA A 129 -15.37 -13.59 -7.55
C ALA A 129 -15.36 -13.54 -6.02
N ALA A 130 -14.43 -12.77 -5.42
CA ALA A 130 -14.37 -12.60 -3.97
C ALA A 130 -15.66 -11.97 -3.43
N ASN A 131 -16.16 -10.93 -4.10
CA ASN A 131 -17.39 -10.25 -3.70
C ASN A 131 -18.60 -11.18 -3.80
N GLU A 132 -18.74 -11.97 -4.87
CA GLU A 132 -19.82 -12.96 -4.98
C GLU A 132 -19.82 -13.98 -3.83
N ILE A 133 -18.64 -14.38 -3.38
CA ILE A 133 -18.48 -15.38 -2.31
C ILE A 133 -18.79 -14.78 -0.93
N PHE A 134 -18.27 -13.59 -0.64
CA PHE A 134 -18.35 -12.97 0.69
C PHE A 134 -19.51 -11.97 0.84
N GLN A 135 -20.36 -11.77 -0.17
CA GLN A 135 -21.53 -10.89 -0.04
C GLN A 135 -22.40 -11.31 1.15
N GLY A 136 -22.96 -10.33 1.85
CA GLY A 136 -23.81 -10.56 3.01
C GLY A 136 -23.07 -10.70 4.35
N TYR A 137 -21.76 -10.94 4.36
CA TYR A 137 -20.94 -10.89 5.58
C TYR A 137 -20.46 -9.47 5.86
N LYS A 138 -20.25 -9.09 7.13
CA LYS A 138 -19.72 -7.77 7.51
C LYS A 138 -18.20 -7.70 7.39
N VAL A 139 -17.70 -7.94 6.18
CA VAL A 139 -16.29 -7.89 5.82
C VAL A 139 -16.04 -6.86 4.73
N ASN A 140 -14.89 -6.19 4.76
CA ASN A 140 -14.38 -5.43 3.62
C ASN A 140 -13.52 -6.34 2.73
N LEU A 141 -13.50 -6.08 1.42
CA LEU A 141 -12.50 -6.70 0.53
C LEU A 141 -11.32 -5.76 0.37
N ALA A 142 -10.09 -6.26 0.48
CA ALA A 142 -8.89 -5.44 0.29
C ALA A 142 -8.01 -5.98 -0.83
N ALA A 143 -7.36 -5.06 -1.53
CA ALA A 143 -6.25 -5.36 -2.42
C ALA A 143 -4.99 -4.63 -1.96
N LYS A 144 -3.87 -5.34 -1.94
CA LYS A 144 -2.57 -4.77 -1.60
C LYS A 144 -1.87 -4.14 -2.80
N VAL A 145 -1.40 -2.91 -2.63
CA VAL A 145 -0.57 -2.19 -3.61
C VAL A 145 0.83 -1.97 -3.04
N SER A 146 1.86 -2.22 -3.85
CA SER A 146 3.25 -2.11 -3.42
C SER A 146 3.76 -0.67 -3.49
N GLY A 147 4.54 -0.24 -2.49
CA GLY A 147 5.21 1.05 -2.48
C GLY A 147 6.53 0.99 -3.25
N MET A 148 6.45 1.21 -4.56
CA MET A 148 7.62 1.24 -5.45
C MET A 148 8.25 2.62 -5.41
N HIS A 149 9.02 2.89 -4.35
CA HIS A 149 9.47 4.25 -4.04
C HIS A 149 10.79 4.67 -4.71
N TRP A 150 11.59 3.74 -5.22
CA TRP A 150 12.83 4.05 -5.95
C TRP A 150 12.55 4.40 -7.41
N TRP A 151 13.38 5.27 -7.98
CA TRP A 151 13.16 5.95 -9.28
C TRP A 151 11.90 6.82 -9.36
N TYR A 152 11.12 6.96 -8.28
CA TYR A 152 9.94 7.83 -8.23
C TYR A 152 10.27 9.31 -8.54
N LYS A 153 11.49 9.75 -8.26
CA LYS A 153 11.95 11.13 -8.56
C LYS A 153 12.51 11.28 -9.98
N THR A 154 12.39 10.26 -10.83
CA THR A 154 12.76 10.32 -12.26
C THR A 154 11.51 10.34 -13.12
N GLU A 155 11.60 10.94 -14.31
CA GLU A 155 10.45 11.05 -15.21
C GLU A 155 9.90 9.69 -15.66
N SER A 156 10.75 8.66 -15.75
CA SER A 156 10.34 7.35 -16.25
C SER A 156 9.68 6.46 -15.20
N HIS A 157 9.81 6.78 -13.91
CA HIS A 157 9.26 5.97 -12.81
C HIS A 157 9.56 4.47 -12.97
N ALA A 158 10.78 4.14 -13.42
CA ALA A 158 11.10 2.85 -14.04
C ALA A 158 10.68 1.63 -13.20
N ALA A 159 10.90 1.66 -11.88
CA ALA A 159 10.52 0.55 -11.00
C ALA A 159 9.00 0.39 -10.81
N GLU A 160 8.25 1.49 -10.77
CA GLU A 160 6.78 1.45 -10.76
C GLU A 160 6.28 0.80 -12.05
N VAL A 161 6.83 1.24 -13.18
CA VAL A 161 6.43 0.81 -14.50
C VAL A 161 6.73 -0.67 -14.75
N THR A 162 7.92 -1.18 -14.37
CA THR A 162 8.23 -2.61 -14.48
C THR A 162 7.36 -3.47 -13.55
N ALA A 163 6.96 -2.94 -12.39
CA ALA A 163 6.01 -3.59 -11.47
C ALA A 163 4.56 -3.57 -11.99
N GLY A 164 4.29 -2.84 -13.07
CA GLY A 164 2.98 -2.72 -13.73
C GLY A 164 2.15 -1.52 -13.26
N TYR A 165 2.73 -0.62 -12.46
CA TYR A 165 2.12 0.66 -12.08
C TYR A 165 2.55 1.73 -13.08
N TYR A 166 1.69 2.01 -14.05
CA TYR A 166 1.97 3.08 -15.01
C TYR A 166 1.66 4.45 -14.40
N ASN A 167 2.50 4.89 -13.47
CA ASN A 167 2.25 6.05 -12.61
C ASN A 167 2.29 7.41 -13.34
N LEU A 168 2.65 7.46 -14.63
CA LEU A 168 2.39 8.64 -15.47
C LEU A 168 0.88 8.96 -15.52
N ASN A 169 0.05 7.93 -15.37
CA ASN A 169 -1.41 8.01 -15.29
C ASN A 169 -1.93 7.98 -13.84
N GLY A 170 -1.04 7.98 -12.84
CA GLY A 170 -1.37 7.90 -11.42
C GLY A 170 -1.87 6.54 -10.92
N TYR A 171 -2.13 6.46 -9.61
CA TYR A 171 -2.70 5.27 -8.94
C TYR A 171 -4.24 5.27 -8.88
N ARG A 172 -4.89 6.35 -9.36
CA ARG A 172 -6.35 6.50 -9.34
C ARG A 172 -7.10 5.40 -10.11
N PRO A 173 -6.61 4.87 -11.24
CA PRO A 173 -7.26 3.73 -11.90
C PRO A 173 -7.40 2.49 -11.01
N ILE A 174 -6.40 2.21 -10.16
CA ILE A 174 -6.48 1.09 -9.20
C ILE A 174 -7.59 1.36 -8.18
N ALA A 175 -7.62 2.56 -7.60
CA ALA A 175 -8.68 2.94 -6.66
C ALA A 175 -10.07 2.93 -7.31
N ARG A 176 -10.20 3.45 -8.54
CA ARG A 176 -11.44 3.39 -9.34
C ARG A 176 -11.91 1.96 -9.48
N MET A 177 -11.03 1.05 -9.90
CA MET A 177 -11.33 -0.38 -10.01
C MET A 177 -11.82 -0.97 -8.67
N LEU A 178 -11.19 -0.64 -7.54
CA LEU A 178 -11.62 -1.14 -6.22
C LEU A 178 -13.00 -0.59 -5.78
N SER A 179 -13.34 0.64 -6.19
CA SER A 179 -14.55 1.34 -5.74
C SER A 179 -15.87 0.64 -6.10
N ARG A 180 -15.89 -0.20 -7.14
CA ARG A 180 -17.09 -1.00 -7.50
C ARG A 180 -17.30 -2.19 -6.58
N HIS A 181 -16.24 -2.73 -5.99
CA HIS A 181 -16.30 -3.90 -5.11
C HIS A 181 -16.57 -3.54 -3.66
N TYR A 182 -16.81 -2.25 -3.35
CA TYR A 182 -16.76 -1.72 -1.99
C TYR A 182 -15.43 -2.09 -1.29
N GLY A 183 -14.36 -2.20 -2.09
CA GLY A 183 -13.06 -2.63 -1.61
C GLY A 183 -12.25 -1.48 -1.02
N SER A 184 -11.26 -1.85 -0.22
CA SER A 184 -10.22 -0.98 0.34
C SER A 184 -8.89 -1.19 -0.38
N LEU A 185 -8.05 -0.16 -0.34
CA LEU A 185 -6.67 -0.20 -0.83
C LEU A 185 -5.74 -0.33 0.38
N ASN A 186 -4.99 -1.43 0.48
CA ASN A 186 -3.94 -1.58 1.48
C ASN A 186 -2.59 -1.16 0.88
N PHE A 187 -1.98 -0.10 1.40
CA PHE A 187 -0.73 0.46 0.89
C PHE A 187 0.44 0.29 1.84
N THR A 188 1.65 0.07 1.30
CA THR A 188 2.87 -0.11 2.11
C THR A 188 3.79 1.12 2.07
N CYS A 189 4.93 1.09 2.76
CA CYS A 189 5.93 2.18 2.86
C CYS A 189 5.49 3.42 3.67
N ILE A 190 4.41 3.32 4.45
CA ILE A 190 3.86 4.45 5.22
C ILE A 190 4.83 4.99 6.30
N GLU A 191 5.83 4.22 6.70
CA GLU A 191 6.84 4.59 7.69
C GLU A 191 8.07 5.29 7.12
N MET A 192 8.27 5.22 5.79
CA MET A 192 9.50 5.63 5.15
C MET A 192 9.58 7.15 4.96
N ARG A 193 10.79 7.69 5.06
CA ARG A 193 11.11 9.10 4.79
C ARG A 193 12.11 9.21 3.65
N ASP A 194 12.02 10.26 2.85
CA ASP A 194 12.95 10.51 1.75
C ASP A 194 14.39 10.63 2.25
N SER A 195 14.58 11.22 3.42
CA SER A 195 15.90 11.41 4.06
C SER A 195 16.59 10.12 4.50
N GLU A 196 15.85 9.02 4.61
CA GLU A 196 16.40 7.70 4.97
C GLU A 196 16.88 6.91 3.73
N GLN A 197 16.66 7.44 2.53
CA GLN A 197 16.91 6.73 1.29
C GLN A 197 18.23 7.16 0.66
N PRO A 198 18.99 6.23 0.03
CA PRO A 198 20.20 6.59 -0.69
C PRO A 198 19.88 7.50 -1.88
N ALA A 199 20.73 8.51 -2.11
CA ALA A 199 20.48 9.55 -3.11
C ALA A 199 20.45 9.01 -4.55
N GLU A 200 21.26 7.99 -4.82
CA GLU A 200 21.34 7.27 -6.10
C GLU A 200 20.05 6.54 -6.46
N ALA A 201 19.21 6.16 -5.48
CA ALA A 201 17.94 5.48 -5.73
C ALA A 201 16.86 6.41 -6.30
N LYS A 202 17.09 7.73 -6.30
CA LYS A 202 16.08 8.75 -6.69
C LYS A 202 14.71 8.46 -6.05
N SER A 203 14.78 8.09 -4.78
CA SER A 203 13.68 7.52 -4.02
C SER A 203 12.78 8.61 -3.44
N GLY A 204 11.46 8.43 -3.50
CA GLY A 204 10.46 9.39 -3.01
C GLY A 204 9.27 8.78 -2.27
N PRO A 205 9.48 7.99 -1.19
CA PRO A 205 8.39 7.34 -0.46
C PRO A 205 7.35 8.32 0.11
N GLU A 206 7.74 9.51 0.59
CA GLU A 206 6.78 10.45 1.20
C GLU A 206 5.77 10.96 0.16
N ARG A 207 6.26 11.32 -1.02
CA ARG A 207 5.42 11.76 -2.14
C ARG A 207 4.57 10.63 -2.69
N LEU A 208 5.11 9.42 -2.77
CA LEU A 208 4.38 8.25 -3.23
C LEU A 208 3.20 7.92 -2.30
N VAL A 209 3.44 7.88 -0.98
CA VAL A 209 2.36 7.69 0.01
C VAL A 209 1.29 8.77 -0.15
N GLN A 210 1.70 10.03 -0.24
CA GLN A 210 0.76 11.14 -0.44
C GLN A 210 -0.08 10.96 -1.71
N GLN A 211 0.54 10.54 -2.82
CA GLN A 211 -0.12 10.33 -4.11
C GLN A 211 -1.16 9.19 -4.03
N VAL A 212 -0.79 8.04 -3.49
CA VAL A 212 -1.65 6.85 -3.44
C VAL A 212 -2.85 7.05 -2.52
N LEU A 213 -2.60 7.59 -1.31
CA LEU A 213 -3.68 7.87 -0.35
C LEU A 213 -4.66 8.90 -0.92
N SER A 214 -4.13 9.95 -1.56
CA SER A 214 -4.96 10.96 -2.22
C SER A 214 -5.78 10.37 -3.37
N ALA A 215 -5.20 9.47 -4.15
CA ALA A 215 -5.90 8.78 -5.23
C ALA A 215 -7.08 7.96 -4.69
N ALA A 216 -6.88 7.18 -3.63
CA ALA A 216 -7.93 6.38 -3.03
C ALA A 216 -9.05 7.23 -2.40
N TRP A 217 -8.70 8.25 -1.60
CA TRP A 217 -9.69 9.13 -0.97
C TRP A 217 -10.54 9.89 -2.01
N ARG A 218 -9.97 10.26 -3.17
CA ARG A 218 -10.73 10.86 -4.29
C ARG A 218 -11.77 9.93 -4.88
N GLU A 219 -11.45 8.65 -4.97
CA GLU A 219 -12.36 7.62 -5.48
C GLU A 219 -13.32 7.10 -4.39
N GLY A 220 -13.27 7.69 -3.18
CA GLY A 220 -14.09 7.27 -2.05
C GLY A 220 -13.75 5.88 -1.53
N VAL A 221 -12.52 5.41 -1.79
CA VAL A 221 -12.00 4.12 -1.36
C VAL A 221 -11.32 4.28 0.00
N GLU A 222 -11.64 3.38 0.93
CA GLU A 222 -10.96 3.32 2.22
C GLU A 222 -9.51 2.85 2.03
N VAL A 223 -8.59 3.40 2.82
CA VAL A 223 -7.17 3.08 2.74
C VAL A 223 -6.73 2.47 4.06
N SER A 224 -6.20 1.26 4.03
CA SER A 224 -5.41 0.71 5.13
C SER A 224 -3.92 0.79 4.76
N CYS A 225 -3.03 0.72 5.75
CA CYS A 225 -1.61 0.79 5.49
C CYS A 225 -0.76 -0.22 6.28
N GLU A 226 0.42 -0.49 5.76
CA GLU A 226 1.47 -1.33 6.35
C GLU A 226 2.82 -0.63 6.30
N ASN A 227 3.66 -0.81 7.32
CA ASN A 227 5.07 -0.46 7.19
C ASN A 227 5.77 -1.50 6.31
N ALA A 228 6.63 -1.06 5.39
CA ALA A 228 7.34 -1.95 4.47
C ALA A 228 8.48 -2.71 5.16
N LEU A 229 9.19 -2.03 6.07
CA LEU A 229 10.29 -2.58 6.86
C LEU A 229 10.01 -2.44 8.36
N SER A 230 10.52 -3.36 9.17
CA SER A 230 10.36 -3.27 10.63
C SER A 230 11.11 -2.05 11.17
N ARG A 231 10.39 -1.17 11.89
CA ARG A 231 10.93 0.04 12.53
C ARG A 231 10.54 0.07 14.01
N TYR A 232 11.52 0.20 14.89
CA TYR A 232 11.31 0.22 16.35
C TYR A 232 11.69 1.57 16.97
N TYR A 233 11.63 2.65 16.19
CA TYR A 233 12.11 3.97 16.59
C TYR A 233 11.10 5.08 16.30
N ARG A 234 11.21 6.17 17.06
CA ARG A 234 10.24 7.27 17.14
C ARG A 234 9.95 7.91 15.78
N THR A 235 10.97 8.15 14.96
CA THR A 235 10.80 8.82 13.66
C THR A 235 9.96 8.00 12.68
N GLY A 236 10.11 6.67 12.66
CA GLY A 236 9.28 5.80 11.84
C GLY A 236 7.81 5.80 12.30
N TYR A 237 7.57 5.67 13.61
CA TYR A 237 6.22 5.76 14.15
C TYR A 237 5.55 7.13 13.91
N ASN A 238 6.31 8.23 14.05
CA ASN A 238 5.79 9.57 13.79
C ASN A 238 5.45 9.77 12.31
N GLN A 239 6.22 9.16 11.39
CA GLN A 239 5.88 9.18 9.97
C GLN A 239 4.57 8.44 9.69
N ILE A 240 4.38 7.27 10.31
CA ILE A 240 3.11 6.52 10.21
C ILE A 240 1.95 7.37 10.74
N ILE A 241 2.11 7.96 11.93
CA ILE A 241 1.08 8.81 12.57
C ILE A 241 0.73 10.02 11.70
N HIS A 242 1.72 10.65 11.08
CA HIS A 242 1.53 11.77 10.15
C HIS A 242 0.71 11.35 8.94
N ASN A 243 1.08 10.24 8.30
CA ASN A 243 0.38 9.73 7.13
C ASN A 243 -1.01 9.16 7.45
N ALA A 244 -1.21 8.61 8.64
CA ALA A 244 -2.48 8.03 9.08
C ALA A 244 -3.60 9.06 9.20
N ARG A 245 -3.26 10.33 9.46
CA ARG A 245 -4.18 11.46 9.54
C ARG A 245 -3.52 12.66 8.88
N ALA A 246 -3.77 12.80 7.58
CA ALA A 246 -3.10 13.80 6.75
C ALA A 246 -3.28 15.24 7.25
N ASN A 247 -4.33 15.56 8.01
CA ASN A 247 -4.53 16.90 8.60
C ASN A 247 -4.61 16.89 10.13
N GLY A 248 -4.01 15.87 10.76
CA GLY A 248 -4.03 15.70 12.21
C GLY A 248 -5.41 15.39 12.78
N ILE A 249 -5.62 15.78 14.05
CA ILE A 249 -6.88 15.53 14.78
C ILE A 249 -7.78 16.75 14.58
N THR A 250 -8.94 16.55 13.95
CA THR A 250 -9.89 17.63 13.63
C THR A 250 -11.27 17.36 14.22
N THR A 251 -12.04 18.42 14.47
CA THR A 251 -13.47 18.33 14.84
C THR A 251 -14.32 19.13 13.84
N PRO A 252 -15.18 18.49 13.03
CA PRO A 252 -15.39 17.04 12.93
C PRO A 252 -14.17 16.28 12.36
N PRO A 253 -14.08 14.96 12.55
CA PRO A 253 -12.97 14.16 12.02
C PRO A 253 -12.81 14.28 10.50
N SER A 254 -11.58 14.49 10.03
CA SER A 254 -11.24 14.56 8.61
C SER A 254 -11.52 13.22 7.93
N LYS A 255 -11.92 13.29 6.65
CA LYS A 255 -12.02 12.12 5.77
C LYS A 255 -10.65 11.67 5.24
N LEU A 256 -9.62 12.51 5.37
CA LEU A 256 -8.25 12.21 4.95
C LEU A 256 -7.50 11.46 6.06
N ARG A 257 -8.03 10.29 6.40
CA ARG A 257 -7.47 9.36 7.39
C ARG A 257 -7.51 7.93 6.87
N ILE A 258 -6.56 7.11 7.31
CA ILE A 258 -6.58 5.68 7.02
C ILE A 258 -7.65 4.98 7.87
N SER A 259 -8.20 3.87 7.37
CA SER A 259 -9.15 3.01 8.08
C SER A 259 -8.46 2.09 9.08
N ALA A 260 -7.25 1.61 8.75
CA ALA A 260 -6.48 0.71 9.59
C ALA A 260 -4.98 0.82 9.33
N MET A 261 -4.18 0.47 10.35
CA MET A 261 -2.75 0.27 10.24
C MET A 261 -2.39 -1.15 10.68
N THR A 262 -1.70 -1.88 9.82
CA THR A 262 -1.20 -3.23 10.11
C THR A 262 0.32 -3.16 10.27
N TYR A 263 0.83 -3.41 11.48
CA TYR A 263 2.26 -3.30 11.77
C TYR A 263 3.03 -4.59 11.46
N LEU A 264 4.09 -4.49 10.67
CA LEU A 264 5.01 -5.56 10.31
C LEU A 264 6.25 -5.51 11.22
N ARG A 265 6.47 -6.46 12.14
CA ARG A 265 5.67 -7.64 12.50
C ARG A 265 5.89 -7.92 14.00
N LEU A 266 4.95 -8.63 14.62
CA LEU A 266 5.19 -9.26 15.93
C LEU A 266 6.50 -10.05 15.92
N SER A 267 7.39 -9.74 16.86
CA SER A 267 8.68 -10.40 17.04
C SER A 267 9.17 -10.19 18.46
N ASP A 268 10.15 -11.00 18.88
CA ASP A 268 10.83 -10.80 20.18
C ASP A 268 11.47 -9.40 20.26
N GLU A 269 11.95 -8.87 19.12
CA GLU A 269 12.49 -7.52 19.03
C GLU A 269 11.43 -6.47 19.38
N LEU A 270 10.22 -6.59 18.83
CA LEU A 270 9.10 -5.69 19.16
C LEU A 270 8.76 -5.75 20.66
N LEU A 271 8.84 -6.94 21.26
CA LEU A 271 8.46 -7.18 22.65
C LEU A 271 9.55 -6.84 23.67
N LYS A 272 10.75 -6.44 23.24
CA LYS A 272 11.75 -5.88 24.17
C LYS A 272 11.17 -4.66 24.87
N ALA A 273 11.43 -4.52 26.17
CA ALA A 273 10.79 -3.53 27.03
C ALA A 273 10.76 -2.11 26.43
N GLU A 274 11.91 -1.60 25.96
CA GLU A 274 12.01 -0.26 25.38
C GLU A 274 11.24 -0.12 24.06
N ASN A 275 11.34 -1.11 23.18
CA ASN A 275 10.64 -1.11 21.89
C ASN A 275 9.12 -1.19 22.08
N PHE A 276 8.67 -2.05 23.00
CA PHE A 276 7.26 -2.24 23.29
C PHE A 276 6.65 -1.03 24.00
N LYS A 277 7.42 -0.38 24.88
CA LYS A 277 7.01 0.88 25.52
C LYS A 277 6.76 1.97 24.46
N LEU A 278 7.67 2.11 23.50
CA LEU A 278 7.51 3.04 22.40
C LEU A 278 6.35 2.63 21.47
N PHE A 279 6.16 1.34 21.21
CA PHE A 279 5.05 0.82 20.42
C PHE A 279 3.69 1.10 21.08
N LYS A 280 3.58 1.00 22.41
CA LYS A 280 2.36 1.38 23.15
C LYS A 280 2.05 2.87 22.99
N ALA A 281 3.06 3.73 23.07
CA ALA A 281 2.89 5.15 22.83
C ALA A 281 2.46 5.44 21.37
N PHE A 282 3.02 4.71 20.40
CA PHE A 282 2.57 4.72 19.00
C PHE A 282 1.08 4.36 18.88
N VAL A 283 0.64 3.24 19.48
CA VAL A 283 -0.77 2.82 19.45
C VAL A 283 -1.68 3.86 20.09
N LYS A 284 -1.31 4.44 21.24
CA LYS A 284 -2.06 5.52 21.89
C LYS A 284 -2.22 6.74 20.97
N LYS A 285 -1.16 7.14 20.25
CA LYS A 285 -1.24 8.23 19.27
C LYS A 285 -2.06 7.85 18.04
N MET A 286 -2.00 6.60 17.57
CA MET A 286 -2.88 6.11 16.50
C MET A 286 -4.36 6.19 16.91
N HIS A 287 -4.69 5.95 18.17
CA HIS A 287 -6.03 6.12 18.76
C HIS A 287 -6.37 7.57 19.14
N ALA A 288 -5.61 8.55 18.68
CA ALA A 288 -5.82 9.97 19.00
C ALA A 288 -5.82 10.27 20.51
N GLY A 289 -5.01 9.54 21.27
CA GLY A 289 -4.89 9.69 22.73
C GLY A 289 -5.97 8.96 23.54
N LEU A 290 -6.93 8.30 22.87
CA LEU A 290 -8.00 7.56 23.51
C LEU A 290 -7.56 6.14 23.89
N ASP A 291 -8.23 5.59 24.91
CA ASP A 291 -8.09 4.18 25.28
C ASP A 291 -8.62 3.26 24.17
N TYR A 292 -8.17 2.00 24.18
CA TYR A 292 -8.65 0.98 23.26
C TYR A 292 -10.18 0.85 23.36
N ASN A 293 -10.84 0.98 22.20
CA ASN A 293 -12.26 0.75 22.07
C ASN A 293 -12.50 -0.48 21.16
N PRO A 294 -13.05 -1.58 21.68
CA PRO A 294 -13.31 -2.77 20.88
C PRO A 294 -14.47 -2.59 19.90
N ASP A 295 -15.28 -1.54 20.04
CA ASP A 295 -16.48 -1.30 19.24
C ASP A 295 -16.18 -0.28 18.11
N PRO A 296 -15.95 -0.75 16.86
CA PRO A 296 -15.59 0.10 15.74
C PRO A 296 -16.68 1.09 15.33
N GLU A 297 -17.96 0.83 15.67
CA GLU A 297 -19.06 1.73 15.33
C GLU A 297 -18.97 3.08 16.05
N LYS A 298 -18.17 3.15 17.13
CA LYS A 298 -17.97 4.38 17.92
C LYS A 298 -16.91 5.32 17.37
N TYR A 299 -16.02 4.86 16.49
CA TYR A 299 -14.87 5.67 16.04
C TYR A 299 -14.59 5.60 14.52
N PHE A 300 -15.25 4.69 13.82
CA PHE A 300 -15.12 4.52 12.38
C PHE A 300 -16.48 4.23 11.71
N ASN A 301 -16.50 4.15 10.38
CA ASN A 301 -17.69 3.78 9.64
C ASN A 301 -18.19 2.40 10.11
N PRO A 302 -19.47 2.23 10.48
CA PRO A 302 -20.01 0.93 10.84
C PRO A 302 -19.79 -0.08 9.73
N ARG A 303 -19.29 -1.28 10.07
CA ARG A 303 -19.16 -2.36 9.10
C ARG A 303 -20.54 -2.89 8.76
N VAL A 304 -20.91 -2.75 7.49
CA VAL A 304 -22.18 -3.24 6.95
C VAL A 304 -21.95 -4.53 6.18
N PRO A 305 -22.98 -5.39 6.03
CA PRO A 305 -22.91 -6.54 5.14
C PRO A 305 -22.43 -6.13 3.75
N LEU A 306 -21.41 -6.83 3.25
CA LEU A 306 -20.82 -6.58 1.94
C LEU A 306 -21.90 -6.69 0.87
N LYS A 307 -22.06 -5.61 0.10
CA LYS A 307 -23.02 -5.55 -0.99
C LYS A 307 -22.44 -6.20 -2.25
N HIS A 308 -23.34 -6.61 -3.13
CA HIS A 308 -22.94 -7.03 -4.47
C HIS A 308 -22.21 -5.90 -5.20
N SER A 309 -21.16 -6.25 -5.95
CA SER A 309 -20.36 -5.30 -6.70
C SER A 309 -21.23 -4.42 -7.59
N LYS A 310 -20.87 -3.14 -7.72
CA LYS A 310 -21.47 -2.24 -8.69
C LYS A 310 -21.24 -2.78 -10.13
N PRO A 311 -22.01 -2.30 -11.13
CA PRO A 311 -21.86 -2.72 -12.52
C PRO A 311 -20.40 -2.71 -12.97
N LYS A 312 -20.07 -3.67 -13.84
CA LYS A 312 -18.72 -3.81 -14.37
C LYS A 312 -18.34 -2.55 -15.15
N MET A 313 -17.15 -2.02 -14.86
CA MET A 313 -16.56 -0.94 -15.63
C MET A 313 -15.73 -1.51 -16.77
N SER A 314 -15.76 -0.86 -17.93
CA SER A 314 -14.79 -1.10 -19.00
C SER A 314 -13.41 -0.61 -18.58
N ILE A 315 -12.37 -1.04 -19.29
CA ILE A 315 -11.01 -0.57 -19.00
C ILE A 315 -10.89 0.94 -19.27
N GLU A 316 -11.60 1.45 -20.27
CA GLU A 316 -11.68 2.87 -20.60
C GLU A 316 -12.29 3.67 -19.45
N GLU A 317 -13.43 3.23 -18.89
CA GLU A 317 -14.06 3.89 -17.73
C GLU A 317 -13.15 3.88 -16.48
N ILE A 318 -12.33 2.84 -16.31
CA ILE A 318 -11.34 2.79 -15.22
C ILE A 318 -10.22 3.81 -15.47
N LEU A 319 -9.74 3.88 -16.72
CA LEU A 319 -8.67 4.76 -17.13
C LEU A 319 -9.08 6.23 -17.20
N ASP A 320 -10.37 6.57 -17.32
CA ASP A 320 -10.84 7.96 -17.18
C ASP A 320 -10.41 8.59 -15.84
N ALA A 321 -10.08 7.77 -14.83
CA ALA A 321 -9.53 8.24 -13.55
C ALA A 321 -8.08 8.79 -13.64
N SER A 322 -7.34 8.52 -14.73
CA SER A 322 -5.99 9.05 -14.93
C SER A 322 -5.96 10.50 -15.36
N GLU A 323 -7.08 11.04 -15.84
CA GLU A 323 -7.15 12.42 -16.32
C GLU A 323 -8.24 13.25 -15.60
N PRO A 324 -7.98 14.54 -15.32
CA PRO A 324 -6.65 15.16 -15.30
C PRO A 324 -5.77 14.57 -14.18
N LEU A 325 -4.45 14.71 -14.30
CA LEU A 325 -3.55 14.47 -13.17
C LEU A 325 -3.82 15.53 -12.10
N LEU A 326 -4.17 15.08 -10.89
CA LEU A 326 -4.58 15.95 -9.80
C LEU A 326 -3.51 15.99 -8.70
N GLU A 327 -3.09 17.20 -8.32
CA GLU A 327 -2.15 17.45 -7.21
C GLU A 327 -2.58 16.76 -5.92
N PRO A 328 -1.76 15.92 -5.26
CA PRO A 328 -2.15 15.22 -4.03
C PRO A 328 -2.73 16.15 -2.95
N PHE A 329 -3.61 15.63 -2.09
CA PHE A 329 -4.05 16.39 -0.92
C PHE A 329 -2.86 16.79 -0.06
N LYS A 330 -2.89 18.00 0.50
CA LYS A 330 -1.84 18.46 1.41
C LYS A 330 -1.88 17.67 2.71
N PHE A 331 -0.71 17.22 3.14
CA PHE A 331 -0.53 16.58 4.43
C PHE A 331 0.03 17.64 5.37
N ASP A 332 -0.83 18.15 6.25
CA ASP A 332 -0.51 19.15 7.25
C ASP A 332 -0.37 18.45 8.60
N ALA A 333 0.77 18.64 9.28
CA ALA A 333 0.99 18.00 10.57
C ALA A 333 -0.08 18.38 11.62
N GLY A 334 -0.67 19.57 11.53
CA GLY A 334 -1.67 20.07 12.50
C GLY A 334 -1.20 19.91 13.95
N ASP A 335 -2.12 19.58 14.85
CA ASP A 335 -1.84 19.28 16.27
C ASP A 335 -1.35 17.83 16.50
N ASN A 336 -0.98 17.09 15.44
CA ASN A 336 -0.55 15.70 15.54
C ASN A 336 0.93 15.64 15.93
N GLU A 337 1.26 15.97 17.19
CA GLU A 337 2.64 16.11 17.70
C GLU A 337 3.49 14.82 17.70
N GLY A 338 3.01 13.74 17.08
CA GLY A 338 3.67 12.45 17.12
C GLY A 338 3.86 11.95 18.56
N ILE A 339 4.78 11.01 18.74
CA ILE A 339 5.21 10.56 20.04
C ILE A 339 6.30 11.51 20.56
N THR A 340 6.16 11.98 21.80
CA THR A 340 7.12 12.81 22.55
C THR A 340 7.84 12.00 23.63
N ASP A 341 8.83 12.59 24.30
CA ASP A 341 9.51 11.92 25.43
C ASP A 341 8.56 11.73 26.62
N ALA A 342 7.64 12.66 26.86
CA ALA A 342 6.62 12.56 27.91
C ALA A 342 5.73 11.32 27.73
N ASP A 343 5.34 11.01 26.49
CA ASP A 343 4.50 9.84 26.17
C ASP A 343 5.18 8.49 26.51
N VAL A 344 6.51 8.48 26.65
CA VAL A 344 7.30 7.29 26.95
C VAL A 344 7.73 7.27 28.42
N ILE A 345 7.41 8.27 29.23
CA ILE A 345 7.80 8.32 30.65
C ILE A 345 6.71 7.74 31.57
N GLU A 346 5.44 7.72 31.13
CA GLU A 346 4.24 7.45 31.94
C GLU A 346 4.05 6.01 32.51
N GLU A 347 5.05 5.13 32.44
CA GLU A 347 4.92 3.74 32.92
C GLU A 347 6.02 3.26 33.87
N THR A 348 6.83 4.15 34.45
CA THR A 348 7.32 3.82 35.80
C THR A 348 6.16 4.12 36.72
N SER A 349 5.49 3.08 37.20
CA SER A 349 4.48 3.27 38.24
C SER A 349 5.09 4.13 39.35
N LEU A 350 4.29 4.99 39.99
CA LEU A 350 4.73 5.71 41.19
C LEU A 350 5.38 4.73 42.19
N VAL A 351 4.92 3.48 42.18
CA VAL A 351 5.46 2.35 42.92
C VAL A 351 6.90 2.00 42.50
N ASP A 352 7.26 1.98 41.22
CA ASP A 352 8.64 1.75 40.76
C ASP A 352 9.59 2.89 41.12
N GLN A 353 9.10 4.14 41.08
CA GLN A 353 9.86 5.31 41.53
C GLN A 353 10.07 5.31 43.05
N ILE A 354 9.04 4.89 43.80
CA ILE A 354 9.11 4.69 45.25
C ILE A 354 10.06 3.53 45.58
N ILE A 355 9.98 2.40 44.86
CA ILE A 355 10.87 1.24 45.06
C ILE A 355 12.32 1.60 44.76
N LYS A 356 12.59 2.33 43.67
CA LYS A 356 13.95 2.84 43.37
C LYS A 356 14.47 3.80 44.44
N SER A 357 13.60 4.68 44.95
CA SER A 357 13.95 5.62 46.03
C SER A 357 14.22 4.90 47.36
N ILE A 358 13.41 3.89 47.71
CA ILE A 358 13.63 3.06 48.90
C ILE A 358 14.92 2.23 48.76
N ALA A 359 15.16 1.65 47.59
CA ALA A 359 16.37 0.87 47.33
C ALA A 359 17.65 1.72 47.41
N SER A 360 17.62 2.97 46.94
CA SER A 360 18.79 3.87 47.06
C SER A 360 19.05 4.35 48.49
N ILE A 361 18.01 4.47 49.31
CA ILE A 361 18.15 4.80 50.75
C ILE A 361 18.76 3.60 51.51
N LEU A 362 18.33 2.38 51.19
CA LEU A 362 18.83 1.17 51.83
C LEU A 362 20.28 0.81 51.43
N SER A 363 20.75 1.25 50.26
CA SER A 363 22.14 1.02 49.82
C SER A 363 23.16 1.96 50.48
N TRP A 364 22.72 2.99 51.20
CA TRP A 364 23.59 3.90 51.98
C TRP A 364 23.76 3.46 53.44
N GLY A 365 23.09 2.37 53.85
CA GLY A 365 23.12 1.83 55.22
C GLY A 365 23.95 0.56 55.41
N LYS A 366 24.87 0.23 54.50
CA LYS A 366 25.80 -0.90 54.62
C LYS A 366 27.25 -0.44 54.72
#